data_AF-A0A848I149-F1
#
_entry.id   AF-A0A848I149-F1
#
_cell.length_a   1.000
_cell.length_b   1.000
_cell.length_c   1.000
_cell.angle_alpha   90.00
_cell.angle_beta   90.00
_cell.angle_gamma   90.00
#
_symmetry.space_group_name_H-M   'P 1'
#
loop_
_entity.id
_entity.type
_entity.pdbx_description
1 polymer ?
#
loop_
_entity_poly.entity_id
_entity_poly.type
_entity_poly.pdbx_seq_one_letter_code
_entity_poly.pdbx_strand_id
1 'polypeptide(L)'
;MKPTIKQLDDLKAKIVAARAEKGLSYAELGRISLVHPSQVSRICEGHFKTFSHNVVQVCKALEIRVPRLEPQQSSMAPEWAQAMSSMRKIWDDTPEGAQVISRMLDAIADLKVRAN
;
A
#
# COMPACT_ATOMS: atom_id res chain seq x y z
N MET A 1 2.56 -14.09 -4.44
CA MET A 1 2.54 -13.96 -5.91
C MET A 1 3.80 -13.27 -6.44
N LYS A 2 4.54 -13.85 -7.39
CA LYS A 2 5.75 -13.22 -7.98
C LYS A 2 5.36 -11.93 -8.72
N PRO A 3 6.02 -10.78 -8.48
CA PRO A 3 5.69 -9.54 -9.20
C PRO A 3 5.99 -9.68 -10.69
N THR A 4 5.19 -9.01 -11.53
CA THR A 4 5.46 -8.96 -12.97
C THR A 4 6.71 -8.13 -13.26
N ILE A 5 7.31 -8.32 -14.44
CA ILE A 5 8.49 -7.55 -14.86
C ILE A 5 8.18 -6.04 -14.83
N LYS A 6 7.02 -5.64 -15.38
CA LYS A 6 6.55 -4.25 -15.34
C LYS A 6 6.45 -3.71 -13.91
N GLN A 7 5.87 -4.47 -12.97
CA GLN A 7 5.76 -4.06 -11.57
C GLN A 7 7.13 -3.91 -10.88
N LEU A 8 8.10 -4.75 -11.24
CA LEU A 8 9.46 -4.64 -10.72
C LEU A 8 10.14 -3.38 -11.25
N ASP A 9 10.06 -3.12 -12.55
CA ASP A 9 10.73 -1.98 -13.17
C ASP A 9 10.10 -0.65 -12.74
N ASP A 10 8.76 -0.59 -12.64
CA ASP A 10 8.04 0.56 -12.07
C ASP A 10 8.49 0.84 -10.62
N LEU A 11 8.67 -0.21 -9.81
CA LEU A 11 9.11 -0.04 -8.42
C LEU A 11 10.56 0.43 -8.32
N LYS A 12 11.47 -0.11 -9.16
CA LYS A 12 12.86 0.33 -9.21
C LYS A 12 12.95 1.81 -9.57
N ALA A 13 12.22 2.26 -10.59
CA ALA A 13 12.19 3.66 -10.99
C ALA A 13 11.70 4.57 -9.85
N LYS A 14 10.65 4.17 -9.13
CA LYS A 14 10.14 4.90 -7.96
C LYS A 14 11.15 5.00 -6.82
N ILE A 15 11.86 3.91 -6.52
CA ILE A 15 12.89 3.89 -5.47
C ILE A 15 14.01 4.89 -5.79
N VAL A 16 14.48 4.91 -7.04
CA VAL A 16 15.54 5.83 -7.48
C VAL A 16 15.07 7.28 -7.37
N ALA A 17 13.87 7.59 -7.87
CA ALA A 17 13.31 8.94 -7.81
C ALA A 17 13.11 9.42 -6.36
N ALA A 18 12.46 8.63 -5.51
CA ALA A 18 12.16 9.01 -4.13
C ALA A 18 13.43 9.17 -3.28
N ARG A 19 14.47 8.36 -3.53
CA ARG A 19 15.76 8.53 -2.85
C ARG A 19 16.42 9.84 -3.25
N ALA A 20 16.44 10.16 -4.54
CA ALA A 20 17.01 11.40 -5.05
C ALA A 20 16.28 12.63 -4.48
N GLU A 21 14.95 12.58 -4.41
CA GLU A 21 14.11 13.64 -3.85
C GLU A 21 14.34 13.84 -2.34
N LYS A 22 14.44 12.75 -1.56
CA LYS A 22 14.65 12.84 -0.10
C LYS A 22 16.11 13.08 0.30
N GLY A 23 17.07 12.97 -0.63
CA GLY A 23 18.50 13.19 -0.35
C GLY A 23 19.14 12.21 0.64
N LEU A 24 18.50 11.06 0.92
CA LEU A 24 18.95 10.13 1.95
C LEU A 24 20.16 9.31 1.51
N SER A 25 21.17 9.21 2.38
CA SER A 25 22.24 8.24 2.27
C SER A 25 21.74 6.82 2.53
N TYR A 26 22.47 5.81 2.05
CA TYR A 26 22.12 4.41 2.33
C TYR A 26 22.19 4.07 3.83
N ALA A 27 23.05 4.76 4.59
CA ALA A 27 23.16 4.58 6.02
C ALA A 27 21.92 5.16 6.76
N GLU A 28 21.45 6.35 6.38
CA GLU A 28 20.21 6.92 6.90
C GLU A 28 19.01 6.05 6.56
N LEU A 29 18.90 5.64 5.30
CA LEU A 29 17.81 4.80 4.85
C LEU A 29 17.83 3.43 5.54
N GLY A 30 19.00 2.88 5.84
CA GLY A 30 19.14 1.66 6.64
C GLY A 30 18.68 1.81 8.08
N ARG A 31 18.96 2.96 8.72
CA ARG A 31 18.45 3.26 10.08
C ARG A 31 16.93 3.39 10.10
N ILE A 32 16.34 4.09 9.13
CA ILE A 32 14.88 4.32 9.06
C ILE A 32 14.13 3.03 8.74
N SER A 33 14.63 2.25 7.78
CA SER A 33 13.99 1.01 7.33
C SER A 33 14.31 -0.21 8.21
N LEU A 34 15.24 -0.09 9.17
CA LEU A 34 15.79 -1.22 9.93
C LEU A 34 16.39 -2.32 9.04
N VAL A 35 16.92 -1.93 7.87
CA VAL A 35 17.57 -2.82 6.91
C VAL A 35 19.07 -2.54 6.89
N HIS A 36 19.88 -3.59 6.86
CA HIS A 36 21.34 -3.45 6.80
C HIS A 36 21.79 -2.61 5.59
N PRO A 37 22.74 -1.66 5.73
CA PRO A 37 23.14 -0.75 4.65
C PRO A 37 23.54 -1.43 3.34
N SER A 38 24.20 -2.60 3.40
CA SER A 38 24.55 -3.37 2.20
C SER A 38 23.34 -3.92 1.43
N GLN A 39 22.23 -4.22 2.12
CA GLN A 39 20.97 -4.60 1.50
C GLN A 39 20.26 -3.38 0.93
N VAL A 40 20.32 -2.24 1.63
CA VAL A 40 19.76 -0.97 1.15
C VAL A 40 20.40 -0.54 -0.17
N SER A 41 21.74 -0.57 -0.26
CA SER A 41 22.47 -0.23 -1.50
C SER A 41 21.97 -1.06 -2.68
N ARG A 42 21.94 -2.40 -2.50
CA ARG A 42 21.45 -3.33 -3.54
C ARG A 42 20.00 -3.04 -3.94
N ILE A 43 19.12 -2.72 -2.99
CA ILE A 43 17.71 -2.42 -3.27
C ILE A 43 17.60 -1.11 -4.06
N CYS A 44 18.32 -0.07 -3.66
CA CYS A 44 18.34 1.23 -4.35
C CYS A 44 18.96 1.14 -5.75
N GLU A 45 19.89 0.22 -5.97
CA GLU A 45 20.46 -0.11 -7.28
C GLU A 45 19.54 -1.01 -8.13
N GLY A 46 18.40 -1.44 -7.58
CA GLY A 46 17.43 -2.27 -8.30
C GLY A 46 17.79 -3.76 -8.36
N HIS A 47 18.76 -4.22 -7.55
CA HIS A 47 19.19 -5.62 -7.46
C HIS A 47 18.24 -6.47 -6.60
N PHE A 48 16.97 -6.55 -7.01
CA PHE A 48 15.98 -7.46 -6.41
C PHE A 48 15.03 -8.01 -7.47
N LYS A 49 14.54 -9.23 -7.23
CA LYS A 49 13.61 -9.95 -8.13
C LYS A 49 12.23 -10.16 -7.51
N THR A 50 12.05 -9.81 -6.24
CA THR A 50 10.83 -10.02 -5.46
C THR A 50 10.61 -8.86 -4.50
N PHE A 51 9.36 -8.65 -4.08
CA PHE A 51 9.02 -7.74 -2.99
C PHE A 51 9.26 -8.46 -1.65
N SER A 52 10.52 -8.62 -1.28
CA SER A 52 10.93 -9.18 0.01
C SER A 52 10.60 -8.21 1.15
N HIS A 53 10.66 -8.70 2.38
CA HIS A 53 10.49 -7.87 3.57
C HIS A 53 11.37 -6.61 3.53
N ASN A 54 12.66 -6.76 3.18
CA ASN A 54 13.60 -5.64 3.15
C ASN A 54 13.26 -4.64 2.03
N VAL A 55 12.82 -5.10 0.86
CA VAL A 55 12.35 -4.21 -0.22
C VAL A 55 11.14 -3.40 0.27
N VAL A 56 10.21 -4.05 0.96
CA VAL A 56 9.02 -3.40 1.51
C VAL A 56 9.37 -2.37 2.59
N GLN A 57 10.29 -2.69 3.51
CA GLN A 57 10.74 -1.75 4.54
C GLN A 57 11.45 -0.53 3.95
N VAL A 58 12.30 -0.72 2.94
CA VAL A 58 12.94 0.38 2.21
C VAL A 58 11.90 1.25 1.50
N CYS A 59 10.91 0.64 0.86
CA CYS A 59 9.81 1.39 0.23
C CYS A 59 9.01 2.18 1.26
N LYS A 60 8.73 1.62 2.44
CA LYS A 60 8.02 2.31 3.53
C LYS A 60 8.81 3.53 4.02
N ALA A 61 10.12 3.39 4.21
CA ALA A 61 11.00 4.49 4.59
C ALA A 61 11.08 5.60 3.53
N LEU A 62 10.90 5.24 2.25
CA LEU A 62 10.81 6.17 1.13
C LEU A 62 9.38 6.65 0.85
N GLU A 63 8.39 6.26 1.67
CA GLU A 63 6.95 6.55 1.49
C GLU A 63 6.37 6.08 0.15
N ILE A 64 6.98 5.06 -0.45
CA ILE A 64 6.52 4.44 -1.69
C ILE A 64 5.45 3.39 -1.36
N ARG A 65 4.26 3.56 -1.93
CA ARG A 65 3.22 2.53 -1.88
C ARG A 65 3.61 1.32 -2.72
N VAL A 66 3.88 0.19 -2.06
CA VAL A 66 4.13 -1.09 -2.71
C VAL A 66 2.79 -1.78 -3.00
N PRO A 67 2.50 -2.21 -4.24
CA PRO A 67 1.20 -2.81 -4.63
C PRO A 67 0.79 -4.08 -3.87
N ARG A 68 1.60 -4.59 -2.94
CA ARG A 68 1.36 -5.82 -2.19
C ARG A 68 0.79 -5.62 -0.78
N LEU A 69 0.81 -4.40 -0.24
CA LEU A 69 0.40 -4.14 1.14
C LEU A 69 -1.04 -3.65 1.30
N GLU A 70 -1.69 -3.26 0.21
CA GLU A 70 -3.14 -3.22 0.17
C GLU A 70 -3.61 -4.61 -0.30
N PRO A 71 -4.62 -5.23 0.33
CA PRO A 71 -5.25 -6.40 -0.25
C PRO A 71 -5.59 -6.08 -1.70
N GLN A 72 -5.08 -6.92 -2.59
CA GLN A 72 -5.31 -6.84 -4.02
C GLN A 72 -6.80 -6.57 -4.28
N GLN A 73 -7.13 -5.35 -4.70
CA GLN A 73 -8.43 -5.04 -5.32
C GLN A 73 -8.58 -5.73 -6.70
N SER A 74 -7.70 -6.66 -7.06
CA SER A 74 -7.68 -7.36 -8.34
C SER A 74 -8.52 -8.66 -8.37
N SER A 75 -9.46 -8.83 -7.44
CA SER A 75 -10.61 -9.73 -7.64
C SER A 75 -11.92 -9.18 -7.06
N MET A 76 -12.02 -7.86 -6.87
CA MET A 76 -13.31 -7.30 -6.47
C MET A 76 -14.21 -7.30 -7.70
N ALA A 77 -15.34 -8.01 -7.62
CA ALA A 77 -16.39 -7.90 -8.62
C ALA A 77 -16.66 -6.39 -8.88
N PRO A 78 -16.89 -5.95 -10.13
CA PRO A 78 -17.06 -4.53 -10.46
C PRO A 78 -18.02 -3.78 -9.53
N GLU A 79 -19.05 -4.48 -9.05
CA GLU A 79 -20.06 -4.00 -8.11
C GLU A 79 -19.46 -3.67 -6.74
N TRP A 80 -18.53 -4.50 -6.25
CA TRP A 80 -17.84 -4.26 -4.99
C TRP A 80 -16.83 -3.11 -5.09
N ALA A 81 -16.16 -2.96 -6.24
CA ALA A 81 -15.33 -1.78 -6.51
C ALA A 81 -16.14 -0.47 -6.52
N GLN A 82 -17.34 -0.50 -7.11
CA GLN A 82 -18.28 0.62 -7.10
C GLN A 82 -18.76 0.94 -5.68
N ALA A 83 -19.15 -0.07 -4.90
CA ALA A 83 -19.56 0.11 -3.51
C ALA A 83 -18.45 0.77 -2.66
N MET A 84 -17.21 0.30 -2.81
CA MET A 84 -16.05 0.88 -2.12
C MET A 84 -15.72 2.30 -2.59
N SER A 85 -15.97 2.64 -3.86
CA SER A 85 -15.81 4.01 -4.37
C SER A 85 -16.86 4.94 -3.76
N SER A 86 -18.12 4.52 -3.70
CA SER A 86 -19.20 5.30 -3.10
C SER A 86 -18.99 5.51 -1.60
N MET A 87 -18.55 4.48 -0.87
CA MET A 87 -18.20 4.60 0.55
C MET A 87 -17.07 5.62 0.78
N ARG A 88 -16.03 5.59 -0.05
CA ARG A 88 -14.92 6.56 0.02
C ARG A 88 -15.33 8.01 -0.26
N LYS A 89 -16.41 8.25 -1.00
CA LYS A 89 -16.93 9.62 -1.21
C LYS A 89 -17.64 10.18 0.03
N ILE A 90 -18.19 9.30 0.87
CA ILE A 90 -18.87 9.67 2.11
C ILE A 90 -17.86 9.89 3.24
N TRP A 91 -16.70 9.22 3.15
CA TRP A 91 -15.62 9.38 4.12
C TRP A 91 -15.02 10.79 4.05
N ASP A 92 -15.20 11.56 5.12
CA ASP A 92 -14.70 12.94 5.28
C ASP A 92 -13.44 13.03 6.14
N ASP A 93 -12.81 11.89 6.45
CA ASP A 93 -11.63 11.76 7.30
C ASP A 93 -11.83 12.19 8.76
N THR A 94 -13.09 12.21 9.23
CA THR A 94 -13.43 12.49 10.63
C THR A 94 -13.84 11.21 11.38
N PRO A 95 -13.54 11.12 12.70
CA PRO A 95 -14.06 10.06 13.55
C PRO A 95 -15.60 9.98 13.54
N GLU A 96 -16.29 11.11 13.45
CA GLU A 96 -17.74 11.22 13.42
C GLU A 96 -18.30 10.65 12.12
N GLY A 97 -17.71 11.00 10.97
CA GLY A 97 -18.03 10.45 9.66
C GLY A 97 -17.84 8.93 9.63
N ALA A 98 -16.80 8.43 10.29
CA ALA A 98 -16.59 6.99 10.45
C ALA A 98 -17.74 6.29 11.15
N GLN A 99 -18.19 6.84 12.27
CA GLN A 99 -19.29 6.28 13.05
C GLN A 99 -20.61 6.30 12.28
N VAL A 100 -20.86 7.34 11.48
CA VAL A 100 -22.04 7.43 10.62
C VAL A 100 -22.03 6.32 9.57
N ILE A 101 -20.91 6.12 8.88
CA ILE A 101 -20.78 5.06 7.86
C ILE A 101 -20.94 3.68 8.50
N SER A 102 -20.30 3.42 9.65
CA SER A 102 -20.42 2.14 10.36
C SER A 102 -21.86 1.83 10.75
N ARG A 103 -22.58 2.78 11.38
CA ARG A 103 -23.99 2.58 11.78
C ARG A 103 -24.91 2.27 10.59
N MET A 104 -24.66 2.90 9.44
CA MET A 104 -25.43 2.65 8.23
C MET A 104 -25.21 1.22 7.71
N LEU A 105 -23.97 0.73 7.73
CA LEU A 105 -23.65 -0.64 7.32
C LEU A 105 -24.26 -1.68 8.26
N ASP A 106 -24.21 -1.43 9.57
CA ASP A 106 -24.81 -2.29 10.58
C ASP A 106 -26.33 -2.37 10.41
N ALA A 107 -26.99 -1.24 10.15
CA ALA A 107 -28.43 -1.23 9.87
C ALA A 107 -28.79 -2.04 8.60
N ILE A 108 -27.98 -1.96 7.55
CA ILE A 108 -28.17 -2.77 6.33
C ILE A 108 -27.97 -4.27 6.64
N ALA A 109 -26.99 -4.61 7.48
CA ALA A 109 -26.75 -5.98 7.91
C ALA A 109 -27.96 -6.53 8.70
N ASP A 110 -28.49 -5.75 9.65
CA ASP A 110 -29.67 -6.11 10.44
C ASP A 110 -30.91 -6.34 9.56
N LEU A 111 -31.11 -5.51 8.54
CA LEU A 111 -32.21 -5.69 7.58
C LEU A 111 -32.07 -6.99 6.78
N LYS A 112 -30.85 -7.36 6.38
CA LYS A 112 -30.60 -8.63 5.68
C LYS A 112 -30.84 -9.84 6.56
N VAL A 113 -30.49 -9.76 7.84
CA VAL A 113 -30.74 -10.85 8.80
C VAL A 113 -32.24 -11.07 9.00
N ARG A 114 -33.06 -10.01 8.97
CA ARG A 114 -34.53 -10.08 9.13
C ARG A 114 -35.29 -10.53 7.88
N ALA A 115 -34.67 -10.43 6.71
CA ALA A 115 -35.27 -10.79 5.43
C ALA A 115 -35.05 -12.27 5.03
N ASN A 116 -34.19 -12.97 5.77
CA ASN A 116 -33.96 -14.43 5.68
C ASN A 116 -34.65 -15.15 6.84
#